data_AF-A0A2V5M8G8-F1
#
_entry.id   AF-A0A2V5M8G8-F1
#
_cell.length_a   1.000
_cell.length_b   1.000
_cell.length_c   1.000
_cell.angle_alpha   90.00
_cell.angle_beta   90.00
_cell.angle_gamma   90.00
#
_symmetry.space_group_name_H-M   'P 1'
#
loop_
_entity.id
_entity.type
_entity.pdbx_description
1 polymer ?
#
loop_
_entity_poly.entity_id
_entity_poly.type
_entity_poly.pdbx_seq_one_letter_code
_entity_poly.pdbx_strand_id
1 'polypeptide(L)' 'AVDSSNNVVFEENGTTVALLGVHNLIVVRTEDALLICDRHEAERIKDLIGKIPPELQ' A
#
# COMPACT_ATOMS: atom_id res chain seq x y z
N ALA A 1 -5.66 -14.10 -2.66
CA ALA A 1 -4.36 -13.86 -3.32
C ALA A 1 -3.98 -15.11 -4.10
N VAL A 2 -3.38 -14.97 -5.29
CA VAL A 2 -2.94 -16.09 -6.16
C VAL A 2 -1.50 -15.81 -6.58
N ASP A 3 -0.62 -16.80 -6.49
CA ASP A 3 0.82 -16.64 -6.80
C ASP A 3 1.41 -15.37 -6.16
N SER A 4 1.22 -15.21 -4.85
CA SER A 4 1.55 -13.98 -4.14
C SER A 4 2.04 -14.30 -2.75
N SER A 5 3.17 -13.73 -2.35
CA SER A 5 3.85 -14.08 -1.09
C SER A 5 4.45 -12.86 -0.40
N ASN A 6 4.54 -12.92 0.92
CA ASN A 6 5.13 -11.87 1.76
C ASN A 6 4.52 -10.47 1.59
N ASN A 7 3.25 -10.40 1.17
CA ASN A 7 2.53 -9.14 1.08
C ASN A 7 1.84 -8.81 2.41
N VAL A 8 1.85 -7.53 2.79
CA VAL A 8 1.12 -6.98 3.93
C VAL A 8 -0.03 -6.17 3.38
N VAL A 9 -1.26 -6.50 3.77
CA VAL A 9 -2.46 -5.76 3.36
C VAL A 9 -3.14 -5.21 4.60
N PHE A 10 -3.33 -3.90 4.62
CA PHE A 10 -4.13 -3.18 5.59
C PHE A 10 -5.27 -2.49 4.87
N GLU A 11 -6.47 -2.61 5.40
CA GLU A 11 -7.68 -2.13 4.77
C GLU A 11 -8.67 -1.64 5.83
N GLU A 12 -9.15 -0.42 5.65
CA GLU A 12 -10.25 0.16 6.40
C GLU A 12 -11.40 0.46 5.42
N ASN A 13 -12.61 -0.01 5.74
CA ASN A 13 -13.87 0.17 5.00
C ASN A 13 -14.37 -0.99 4.09
N GLY A 14 -13.91 -2.22 4.32
CA GLY A 14 -14.50 -3.44 3.74
C GLY A 14 -14.29 -3.62 2.24
N THR A 15 -13.35 -2.88 1.64
CA THR A 15 -12.98 -3.05 0.23
C THR A 15 -12.19 -4.33 0.04
N THR A 16 -12.59 -5.11 -0.98
CA THR A 16 -11.88 -6.33 -1.33
C THR A 16 -10.54 -6.00 -1.99
N VAL A 17 -9.45 -6.43 -1.36
CA VAL A 17 -8.09 -6.34 -1.93
C VAL A 17 -7.68 -7.70 -2.48
N ALA A 18 -7.43 -7.77 -3.78
CA ALA A 18 -6.93 -8.97 -4.47
C ALA A 18 -5.49 -8.77 -4.93
N LEU A 19 -4.66 -9.80 -4.74
CA LEU A 19 -3.25 -9.82 -5.13
C LEU A 19 -3.00 -11.01 -6.07
N LEU A 20 -2.30 -10.77 -7.18
CA LEU A 20 -1.97 -11.76 -8.20
C LEU A 20 -0.53 -11.55 -8.68
N GLY A 21 0.34 -12.56 -8.58
CA GLY A 21 1.71 -12.50 -9.10
C GLY A 21 2.64 -11.47 -8.42
N VAL A 22 2.28 -10.96 -7.23
CA VAL A 22 3.02 -9.90 -6.54
C VAL A 22 3.63 -10.38 -5.23
N HIS A 23 4.81 -9.85 -4.92
CA HIS A 23 5.58 -10.27 -3.77
C HIS A 23 6.16 -9.08 -3.02
N ASN A 24 6.28 -9.21 -1.70
CA ASN A 24 6.90 -8.22 -0.81
C ASN A 24 6.25 -6.82 -0.88
N LEU A 25 4.96 -6.72 -1.19
CA LEU A 25 4.25 -5.45 -1.21
C LEU A 25 3.63 -5.11 0.14
N ILE A 26 3.61 -3.84 0.48
CA ILE A 26 2.73 -3.26 1.50
C ILE A 26 1.60 -2.55 0.75
N VAL A 27 0.37 -2.91 1.07
CA VAL A 27 -0.86 -2.27 0.58
C VAL A 27 -1.59 -1.72 1.79
N VAL A 28 -1.76 -0.41 1.86
CA VAL A 28 -2.54 0.25 2.91
C VAL A 28 -3.66 1.02 2.23
N ARG A 29 -4.90 0.66 2.54
CA ARG A 29 -6.09 1.37 2.12
C ARG A 29 -6.78 1.98 3.33
N THR A 30 -6.89 3.30 3.32
CA THR A 30 -7.69 4.10 4.26
C THR A 30 -8.96 4.60 3.55
N GLU A 31 -9.75 5.43 4.22
CA GLU A 31 -10.92 6.08 3.61
C GLU A 31 -10.55 7.03 2.47
N ASP A 32 -9.46 7.75 2.64
CA ASP A 32 -9.02 8.88 1.81
C ASP A 32 -7.86 8.54 0.86
N ALA A 33 -7.11 7.46 1.12
CA ALA A 33 -5.89 7.16 0.38
C ALA A 33 -5.66 5.65 0.17
N LEU A 34 -4.84 5.37 -0.85
CA LEU A 34 -4.28 4.05 -1.14
C LEU A 34 -2.77 4.18 -1.31
N LEU A 35 -2.03 3.49 -0.45
CA LEU A 35 -0.59 3.35 -0.56
C LEU A 35 -0.24 1.93 -0.99
N ILE A 36 0.61 1.82 -2.01
CA ILE A 36 1.23 0.56 -2.44
C ILE A 36 2.73 0.80 -2.57
N CYS A 37 3.54 0.01 -1.87
CA CYS A 37 5.00 0.08 -2.00
C CYS A 37 5.65 -1.28 -1.79
N ASP A 38 6.91 -1.41 -2.24
CA ASP A 38 7.74 -2.54 -1.82
C ASP A 38 8.05 -2.40 -0.32
N ARG A 39 8.01 -3.51 0.40
CA ARG A 39 8.27 -3.59 1.84
C ARG A 39 9.65 -3.04 2.20
N HIS A 40 10.66 -3.21 1.34
CA HIS A 40 12.01 -2.69 1.58
C HIS A 40 12.09 -1.17 1.42
N GLU A 41 11.14 -0.58 0.70
CA GLU A 41 11.07 0.86 0.44
C GLU A 41 10.15 1.60 1.44
N ALA A 42 9.60 0.89 2.43
CA ALA A 42 8.68 1.45 3.41
C ALA A 42 9.29 2.64 4.21
N GLU A 43 10.60 2.62 4.45
CA GLU A 43 11.27 3.73 5.16
C GLU A 43 11.28 5.03 4.34
N ARG A 44 11.19 4.93 3.01
CA ARG A 44 11.18 6.05 2.06
C ARG A 44 9.80 6.65 1.84
N ILE A 45 8.76 6.18 2.55
CA ILE A 45 7.42 6.79 2.51
C ILE A 45 7.48 8.29 2.84
N LYS A 46 8.40 8.71 3.73
CA LYS A 46 8.60 10.13 4.06
C LYS A 46 9.00 10.99 2.86
N ASP A 47 9.74 10.42 1.91
CA ASP A 47 10.12 11.10 0.66
C ASP A 47 8.91 11.27 -0.27
N LEU A 48 7.90 10.41 -0.12
CA LEU A 48 6.66 10.44 -0.89
C LEU A 48 5.65 11.44 -0.30
N ILE A 49 5.55 11.57 1.02
CA ILE A 49 4.65 12.54 1.69
C ILE A 49 4.86 13.96 1.13
N GLY A 50 6.12 14.38 0.92
CA GLY A 50 6.44 15.69 0.35
C GLY A 50 6.06 15.87 -1.14
N LYS A 51 5.64 14.80 -1.82
CA LYS A 51 5.25 14.78 -3.24
C LYS A 51 3.76 14.47 -3.44
N ILE A 52 3.05 14.11 -2.38
CA ILE A 52 1.61 13.86 -2.40
C ILE A 52 0.88 15.21 -2.30
N PRO A 53 -0.20 15.44 -3.06
CA PRO A 53 -1.00 16.66 -2.97
C PRO A 53 -1.42 16.94 -1.51
N PRO A 54 -1.50 18.22 -1.07
CA PRO A 54 -1.84 18.57 0.31
C PRO A 54 -3.18 18.01 0.82
N GLU A 55 -4.08 17.68 -0.11
CA GLU A 55 -5.40 17.09 0.15
C GLU A 55 -5.32 15.62 0.62
N LEU A 56 -4.15 14.99 0.51
CA LEU A 56 -3.87 13.59 0.82
C LEU A 56 -2.65 13.43 1.78
N GLN A 57 -2.20 14.52 2.41
CA GLN A 57 -1.09 14.54 3.40
C GLN A 57 -1.57 14.31 4.83
#